data_AF-A0A943IVV6-F1
#
_entry.id   AF-A0A943IVV6-F1
#
_cell.length_a   1.000
_cell.length_b   1.000
_cell.length_c   1.000
_cell.angle_alpha   90.00
_cell.angle_beta   90.00
_cell.angle_gamma   90.00
#
_symmetry.space_group_name_H-M   'P 1'
#
loop_
_entity.id
_entity.type
_entity.pdbx_description
1 polymer ?
#
loop_
_entity_poly.entity_id
_entity_poly.type
_entity_poly.pdbx_seq_one_letter_code
_entity_poly.pdbx_strand_id
1 'polypeptide(L)'
;MELIQNAFEQGLIPGIVIVIYLIINKIIDNNKRNPLDDIAKLLNIVTRDIIEKDREKSKAVISITMVNAASECAKFVASTIITNNVDNNRDQIEYNARHLVNSVYYDAYYKLNMYRGDEDYLSHYMKEEWKEDIYGDIINIVYNKNLNSNQRILAFNKRIDIRVNDYTAYIINKAFK
;
A
#
# COMPACT_ATOMS: atom_id res chain seq x y z
N MET A 1 -6.20 -25.25 13.90
CA MET A 1 -6.79 -24.37 14.93
C MET A 1 -6.41 -22.90 14.69
N GLU A 2 -5.17 -22.61 14.30
CA GLU A 2 -4.70 -21.24 13.95
C GLU A 2 -5.42 -20.59 12.75
N LEU A 3 -5.70 -21.33 11.67
CA LEU A 3 -6.41 -20.79 10.50
C LEU A 3 -7.82 -20.26 10.81
N ILE A 4 -8.53 -20.94 11.71
CA ILE A 4 -9.88 -20.56 12.13
C ILE A 4 -9.81 -19.34 13.08
N GLN A 5 -8.76 -19.24 13.88
CA GLN A 5 -8.56 -18.13 14.82
C GLN A 5 -8.08 -16.86 14.10
N ASN A 6 -7.23 -16.98 13.08
CA ASN A 6 -6.85 -15.87 12.20
C ASN A 6 -8.05 -15.37 11.37
N ALA A 7 -8.91 -16.30 10.92
CA ALA A 7 -10.20 -15.95 10.34
C ALA A 7 -11.09 -15.20 11.36
N PHE A 8 -11.10 -15.63 12.62
CA PHE A 8 -11.85 -15.01 13.72
C PHE A 8 -11.46 -13.53 13.95
N GLU A 9 -10.17 -13.20 13.88
CA GLU A 9 -9.65 -11.83 14.09
C GLU A 9 -9.94 -10.87 12.92
N GLN A 10 -10.23 -11.39 11.72
CA GLN A 10 -10.41 -10.58 10.50
C GLN A 10 -11.87 -10.21 10.17
N GLY A 11 -12.83 -10.48 11.05
CA GLY A 11 -14.24 -10.12 10.85
C GLY A 11 -15.06 -11.11 9.99
N LEU A 12 -14.59 -12.36 9.85
CA LEU A 12 -15.32 -13.47 9.21
C LEU A 12 -16.56 -13.98 9.99
N ILE A 13 -16.86 -13.37 11.14
CA ILE A 13 -17.85 -13.81 12.13
C ILE A 13 -19.24 -14.07 11.53
N PRO A 14 -19.85 -13.19 10.70
CA PRO A 14 -21.22 -13.41 10.26
C PRO A 14 -21.36 -14.62 9.33
N GLY A 15 -20.42 -14.81 8.40
CA GLY A 15 -20.47 -15.88 7.40
C GLY A 15 -20.23 -17.26 8.00
N ILE A 16 -19.20 -17.40 8.83
CA ILE A 16 -18.88 -18.69 9.48
C ILE A 16 -19.99 -19.08 10.47
N VAL A 17 -20.54 -18.12 11.22
CA VAL A 17 -21.66 -18.36 12.15
C VAL A 17 -22.91 -18.79 11.40
N ILE A 18 -23.23 -18.17 10.25
CA ILE A 18 -24.34 -18.59 9.39
C ILE A 18 -24.11 -20.00 8.84
N VAL A 19 -22.89 -20.35 8.42
CA VAL A 19 -22.58 -21.70 7.93
C VAL A 19 -22.71 -22.74 9.02
N ILE A 20 -22.18 -22.50 10.22
CA ILE A 20 -22.33 -23.39 11.38
C ILE A 20 -23.81 -23.54 11.77
N TYR A 21 -24.58 -22.45 11.75
CA TYR A 21 -26.01 -22.47 11.99
C TYR A 21 -26.78 -23.33 10.96
N LEU A 22 -26.44 -23.19 9.67
CA LEU A 22 -27.01 -24.02 8.60
C LEU A 22 -26.61 -25.50 8.72
N ILE A 23 -25.39 -25.80 9.18
CA ILE A 23 -24.91 -27.17 9.46
C ILE A 23 -25.78 -27.82 10.55
N ILE A 24 -25.96 -27.13 11.68
CA ILE A 24 -26.76 -27.64 12.80
C ILE A 24 -28.19 -27.90 12.34
N ASN A 25 -28.84 -26.94 11.68
CA ASN A 25 -30.22 -27.10 11.22
C ASN A 25 -30.39 -28.20 10.17
N LYS A 26 -29.45 -28.37 9.24
CA LYS A 26 -29.59 -29.35 8.15
C LYS A 26 -29.28 -30.79 8.59
N ILE A 27 -28.42 -30.98 9.60
CA ILE A 27 -28.21 -32.28 10.26
C ILE A 27 -29.49 -32.70 11.01
N ILE A 28 -30.16 -31.75 11.66
CA ILE A 28 -31.43 -32.01 12.36
C ILE A 28 -32.54 -32.38 11.36
N ASP A 29 -32.60 -31.74 10.19
CA ASP A 29 -33.71 -31.91 9.25
C ASP A 29 -33.61 -33.11 8.29
N ASN A 30 -32.41 -33.56 7.88
CA ASN A 30 -32.28 -34.30 6.63
C ASN A 30 -31.42 -35.58 6.73
N ASN A 31 -32.01 -36.67 7.24
CA ASN A 31 -31.42 -38.02 7.27
C ASN A 31 -31.15 -38.67 5.88
N LYS A 32 -31.23 -37.95 4.75
CA LYS A 32 -31.16 -38.53 3.39
C LYS A 32 -30.40 -37.76 2.29
N ARG A 33 -29.86 -36.56 2.53
CA ARG A 33 -28.90 -35.89 1.62
C ARG A 33 -27.57 -35.76 2.34
N ASN A 34 -26.44 -35.73 1.62
CA ASN A 34 -25.14 -35.49 2.25
C ASN A 34 -24.85 -33.97 2.25
N PRO A 35 -25.31 -33.20 3.26
CA PRO A 35 -25.23 -31.73 3.26
C PRO A 35 -23.78 -31.23 3.23
N LEU A 36 -22.81 -32.08 3.58
CA LEU A 36 -21.39 -31.78 3.66
C LEU A 36 -20.82 -31.26 2.33
N ASP A 37 -21.25 -31.78 1.18
CA ASP A 37 -20.74 -31.35 -0.13
C ASP A 37 -21.19 -29.93 -0.50
N ASP A 38 -22.47 -29.61 -0.23
CA ASP A 38 -23.01 -28.27 -0.46
C ASP A 38 -22.36 -27.23 0.47
N ILE A 39 -22.08 -27.64 1.72
CA ILE A 39 -21.39 -26.83 2.72
C ILE A 39 -19.94 -26.58 2.31
N ALA A 40 -19.21 -27.61 1.89
CA ALA A 40 -17.84 -27.48 1.44
C ALA A 40 -17.74 -26.53 0.24
N LYS A 41 -18.68 -26.61 -0.71
CA LYS A 41 -18.77 -25.67 -1.84
C LYS A 41 -19.00 -24.24 -1.37
N LEU A 42 -19.95 -24.01 -0.46
CA LEU A 42 -20.27 -22.67 0.03
C LEU A 42 -19.12 -22.07 0.85
N LEU A 43 -18.47 -22.87 1.70
CA LEU A 43 -17.26 -22.47 2.42
C LEU A 43 -16.16 -22.06 1.44
N ASN A 44 -15.90 -22.87 0.41
CA ASN A 44 -14.89 -22.54 -0.60
C ASN A 44 -15.19 -21.22 -1.33
N ILE A 45 -16.46 -20.97 -1.68
CA ILE A 45 -16.87 -19.71 -2.33
C ILE A 45 -16.64 -18.52 -1.38
N VAL A 46 -17.19 -18.59 -0.16
CA VAL A 46 -17.10 -17.49 0.81
C VAL A 46 -15.64 -17.22 1.20
N THR A 47 -14.84 -18.26 1.40
CA THR A 47 -13.40 -18.12 1.70
C THR A 47 -12.66 -17.46 0.54
N ARG A 48 -12.91 -17.89 -0.71
CA ARG A 48 -12.27 -17.28 -1.87
C ARG A 48 -12.64 -15.81 -2.04
N ASP A 49 -13.93 -15.48 -1.95
CA ASP A 49 -14.41 -14.10 -2.10
C ASP A 49 -13.79 -13.16 -1.04
N ILE A 50 -13.56 -13.68 0.17
CA ILE A 50 -12.93 -12.92 1.26
C ILE A 50 -11.43 -12.71 0.99
N ILE A 51 -10.73 -13.75 0.55
CA ILE A 51 -9.30 -13.65 0.16
C ILE A 51 -9.14 -12.66 -1.00
N GLU A 52 -9.99 -12.76 -2.03
CA GLU A 52 -9.95 -11.84 -3.18
C GLU A 52 -10.24 -10.40 -2.75
N LYS A 53 -11.24 -10.18 -1.90
CA LYS A 53 -11.55 -8.85 -1.36
C LYS A 53 -10.41 -8.28 -0.52
N ASP A 54 -9.74 -9.10 0.28
CA ASP A 54 -8.60 -8.67 1.08
C ASP A 54 -7.38 -8.32 0.21
N ARG A 55 -7.14 -9.10 -0.85
CA ARG A 55 -6.14 -8.81 -1.89
C ARG A 55 -6.41 -7.47 -2.57
N GLU A 56 -7.65 -7.19 -2.96
CA GLU A 56 -8.02 -5.90 -3.57
C GLU A 56 -7.87 -4.72 -2.59
N LYS A 57 -8.24 -4.89 -1.32
CA LYS A 57 -7.98 -3.87 -0.28
C LYS A 57 -6.49 -3.61 -0.12
N SER A 58 -5.69 -4.66 -0.08
CA SER A 58 -4.23 -4.54 0.06
C SER A 58 -3.61 -3.81 -1.12
N LYS A 59 -4.03 -4.09 -2.36
CA LYS A 59 -3.64 -3.32 -3.55
C LYS A 59 -4.04 -1.84 -3.45
N ALA A 60 -5.26 -1.56 -2.98
CA ALA A 60 -5.71 -0.17 -2.79
C ALA A 60 -4.86 0.58 -1.75
N VAL A 61 -4.51 -0.08 -0.65
CA VAL A 61 -3.67 0.51 0.40
C VAL A 61 -2.25 0.78 -0.10
N ILE A 62 -1.67 -0.09 -0.93
CA ILE A 62 -0.38 0.18 -1.59
C ILE A 62 -0.47 1.48 -2.38
N SER A 63 -1.45 1.59 -3.28
CA SER A 63 -1.62 2.77 -4.12
C SER A 63 -1.82 4.04 -3.31
N ILE A 64 -2.70 4.01 -2.30
CA ILE A 64 -2.96 5.17 -1.43
C ILE A 64 -1.71 5.59 -0.67
N THR A 65 -0.96 4.63 -0.13
CA THR A 65 0.26 4.90 0.64
C THR A 65 1.32 5.56 -0.23
N MET A 66 1.52 5.06 -1.45
CA MET A 66 2.48 5.59 -2.40
C MET A 66 2.09 6.99 -2.91
N VAL A 67 0.81 7.22 -3.21
CA VAL A 67 0.29 8.55 -3.58
C VAL A 67 0.45 9.56 -2.44
N ASN A 68 0.22 9.15 -1.19
CA ASN A 68 0.44 10.01 -0.03
C ASN A 68 1.93 10.40 0.11
N ALA A 69 2.85 9.45 -0.04
CA ALA A 69 4.29 9.74 -0.02
C ALA A 69 4.70 10.71 -1.14
N ALA A 70 4.17 10.53 -2.36
CA ALA A 70 4.39 11.47 -3.47
C ALA A 70 3.87 12.87 -3.15
N SER A 71 2.67 12.96 -2.58
CA SER A 71 2.02 14.23 -2.22
C SER A 71 2.84 15.04 -1.22
N GLU A 72 3.38 14.40 -0.17
CA GLU A 72 4.24 15.07 0.81
C GLU A 72 5.55 15.57 0.18
N CYS A 73 6.17 14.77 -0.70
CA CYS A 73 7.34 15.21 -1.46
C CYS A 73 7.03 16.39 -2.38
N ALA A 74 5.90 16.34 -3.09
CA ALA A 74 5.46 17.39 -4.01
C ALA A 74 5.19 18.72 -3.28
N LYS A 75 4.51 18.68 -2.13
CA LYS A 75 4.28 19.85 -1.27
C LYS A 75 5.59 20.49 -0.83
N PHE A 76 6.55 19.68 -0.37
CA PHE A 76 7.86 20.16 0.03
C PHE A 76 8.60 20.85 -1.12
N VAL A 77 8.65 20.22 -2.29
CA VAL A 77 9.33 20.79 -3.47
C VAL A 77 8.67 22.08 -3.90
N ALA A 78 7.33 22.12 -3.98
CA ALA A 78 6.60 23.33 -4.33
C ALA A 78 6.87 24.47 -3.34
N SER A 79 6.78 24.20 -2.03
CA SER A 79 7.06 25.22 -1.01
C SER A 79 8.51 25.72 -1.10
N THR A 80 9.47 24.81 -1.23
CA THR A 80 10.90 25.15 -1.33
C THR A 80 11.19 26.05 -2.53
N ILE A 81 10.61 25.74 -3.69
CA ILE A 81 10.77 26.52 -4.91
C ILE A 81 10.09 27.90 -4.77
N ILE A 82 8.87 27.96 -4.23
CA ILE A 82 8.08 29.20 -4.13
C ILE A 82 8.72 30.21 -3.16
N THR A 83 9.31 29.74 -2.05
CA THR A 83 9.97 30.62 -1.07
C THR A 83 11.24 31.29 -1.63
N ASN A 84 11.70 30.90 -2.83
CA ASN A 84 12.72 31.60 -3.65
C ASN A 84 14.09 31.88 -2.98
N ASN A 85 14.42 31.21 -1.88
CA ASN A 85 15.74 31.28 -1.22
C ASN A 85 16.59 30.01 -1.46
N VAL A 86 16.38 29.36 -2.62
CA VAL A 86 16.94 28.05 -2.92
C VAL A 86 18.48 28.06 -2.92
N ASP A 87 19.09 29.10 -3.51
CA ASP A 87 20.55 29.21 -3.61
C ASP A 87 21.22 29.61 -2.29
N ASN A 88 20.52 30.35 -1.42
CA ASN A 88 21.08 30.84 -0.15
C ASN A 88 20.96 29.82 1.00
N ASN A 89 20.05 28.84 0.89
CA ASN A 89 19.73 27.88 1.96
C ASN A 89 20.02 26.44 1.56
N ARG A 90 21.05 26.21 0.73
CA ARG A 90 21.29 24.91 0.11
C ARG A 90 21.45 23.76 1.10
N ASP A 91 22.33 23.91 2.07
CA ASP A 91 22.60 22.86 3.07
C ASP A 91 21.34 22.49 3.86
N GLN A 92 20.53 23.49 4.20
CA GLN A 92 19.26 23.29 4.91
C GLN A 92 18.23 22.56 4.05
N ILE A 93 18.13 22.91 2.76
CA ILE A 93 17.20 22.25 1.83
C ILE A 93 17.61 20.79 1.63
N GLU A 94 18.90 20.53 1.44
CA GLU A 94 19.42 19.16 1.29
C GLU A 94 19.15 18.32 2.55
N TYR A 95 19.40 18.89 3.74
CA TYR A 95 19.07 18.24 5.02
C TYR A 95 17.57 17.94 5.14
N ASN A 96 16.72 18.94 4.89
CA ASN A 96 15.27 18.79 4.99
C ASN A 96 14.74 17.76 3.99
N ALA A 97 15.27 17.73 2.78
CA ALA A 97 14.90 16.76 1.76
C ALA A 97 15.24 15.33 2.21
N ARG A 98 16.45 15.09 2.75
CA ARG A 98 16.80 13.77 3.29
C ARG A 98 15.90 13.35 4.45
N HIS A 99 15.61 14.27 5.36
CA HIS A 99 14.75 13.98 6.49
C HIS A 99 13.32 13.64 6.05
N LEU A 100 12.76 14.43 5.14
CA LEU A 100 11.45 14.20 4.56
C LEU A 100 11.38 12.83 3.88
N VAL A 101 12.33 12.52 3.01
CA VAL A 101 12.36 11.26 2.27
C VAL A 101 12.42 10.05 3.20
N ASN A 102 13.24 10.12 4.26
CA ASN A 102 13.26 9.06 5.28
C ASN A 102 11.91 8.95 6.01
N SER A 103 11.32 10.08 6.38
CA SER A 103 10.03 10.12 7.07
C SER A 103 8.91 9.48 6.25
N VAL A 104 8.75 9.90 4.98
CA VAL A 104 7.71 9.34 4.10
C VAL A 104 7.95 7.86 3.81
N TYR A 105 9.22 7.44 3.70
CA TYR A 105 9.56 6.03 3.48
C TYR A 105 9.16 5.16 4.67
N TYR A 106 9.54 5.56 5.89
CA TYR A 106 9.23 4.75 7.08
C TYR A 106 7.76 4.82 7.48
N ASP A 107 7.07 5.93 7.22
CA ASP A 107 5.61 6.01 7.36
C ASP A 107 4.90 5.06 6.39
N ALA A 108 5.35 5.01 5.12
CA ALA A 108 4.84 4.05 4.15
C ALA A 108 5.15 2.60 4.57
N TYR A 109 6.38 2.32 5.02
CA TYR A 109 6.77 1.02 5.54
C TYR A 109 5.86 0.57 6.67
N TYR A 110 5.65 1.43 7.68
CA TYR A 110 4.80 1.13 8.82
C TYR A 110 3.36 0.81 8.40
N LYS A 111 2.77 1.63 7.52
CA LYS A 111 1.40 1.41 7.01
C LYS A 111 1.28 0.10 6.23
N LEU A 112 2.27 -0.22 5.40
CA LEU A 112 2.28 -1.45 4.61
C LEU A 112 2.58 -2.69 5.45
N ASN A 113 3.28 -2.55 6.58
CA ASN A 113 3.54 -3.64 7.51
C ASN A 113 2.28 -4.17 8.22
N MET A 114 1.16 -3.45 8.11
CA MET A 114 -0.13 -3.90 8.65
C MET A 114 -0.87 -4.87 7.72
N TYR A 115 -0.40 -5.05 6.48
CA TYR A 115 -1.04 -5.86 5.45
C TYR A 115 -0.07 -6.94 4.96
N ARG A 116 -0.63 -8.05 4.47
CA ARG A 116 0.15 -9.17 3.94
C ARG A 116 -0.14 -9.39 2.46
N GLY A 117 0.91 -9.72 1.72
CA GLY A 117 0.83 -10.40 0.44
C GLY A 117 0.67 -11.90 0.64
N ASP A 118 0.81 -12.66 -0.45
CA ASP A 118 0.64 -14.11 -0.44
C ASP A 118 1.70 -14.81 0.44
N GLU A 119 2.93 -14.26 0.48
CA GLU A 119 4.08 -14.88 1.18
C GLU A 119 4.58 -14.08 2.39
N ASP A 120 4.45 -12.75 2.39
CA ASP A 120 5.08 -11.87 3.39
C ASP A 120 4.35 -10.52 3.54
N TYR A 121 4.74 -9.70 4.51
CA TYR A 121 4.24 -8.34 4.71
C TYR A 121 4.52 -7.44 3.50
N LEU A 122 3.58 -6.53 3.18
CA LEU A 122 3.73 -5.66 2.02
C LEU A 122 4.95 -4.73 2.13
N SER A 123 5.32 -4.34 3.35
CA SER A 123 6.49 -3.55 3.69
C SER A 123 7.81 -4.20 3.23
N HIS A 124 7.91 -5.53 3.27
CA HIS A 124 9.14 -6.26 2.93
C HIS A 124 9.46 -6.23 1.42
N TYR A 125 8.50 -5.85 0.58
CA TYR A 125 8.73 -5.62 -0.84
C TYR A 125 9.18 -4.18 -1.14
N MET A 126 9.21 -3.28 -0.15
CA MET A 126 9.79 -1.95 -0.31
C MET A 126 11.32 -2.05 -0.40
N LYS A 127 11.92 -1.12 -1.15
CA LYS A 127 13.37 -1.07 -1.31
C LYS A 127 13.95 0.22 -0.76
N GLU A 128 15.03 0.10 0.00
CA GLU A 128 15.77 1.23 0.56
C GLU A 128 16.31 2.19 -0.52
N GLU A 129 16.61 1.68 -1.72
CA GLU A 129 17.10 2.46 -2.87
C GLU A 129 16.15 3.58 -3.30
N TRP A 130 14.85 3.41 -3.05
CA TRP A 130 13.83 4.40 -3.42
C TRP A 130 13.98 5.72 -2.69
N LYS A 131 14.60 5.70 -1.50
CA LYS A 131 14.92 6.93 -0.77
C LYS A 131 15.92 7.77 -1.56
N GLU A 132 17.01 7.16 -2.00
CA GLU A 132 18.05 7.86 -2.76
C GLU A 132 17.52 8.33 -4.13
N ASP A 133 16.66 7.53 -4.78
CA ASP A 133 15.98 7.94 -6.01
C ASP A 133 15.14 9.21 -5.83
N ILE A 134 14.27 9.24 -4.82
CA ILE A 134 13.39 10.40 -4.57
C ILE A 134 14.23 11.61 -4.13
N TYR A 135 15.19 11.41 -3.23
CA TYR A 135 16.08 12.48 -2.80
C TYR A 135 16.84 13.09 -3.98
N GLY A 136 17.43 12.26 -4.84
CA GLY A 136 18.11 12.70 -6.06
C GLY A 136 17.19 13.49 -6.98
N ASP A 137 15.95 13.02 -7.19
CA ASP A 137 14.95 13.72 -8.01
C ASP A 137 14.55 15.08 -7.41
N ILE A 138 14.41 15.18 -6.08
CA ILE A 138 14.14 16.45 -5.38
C ILE A 138 15.28 17.44 -5.64
N ILE A 139 16.53 17.07 -5.34
CA ILE A 139 17.69 17.97 -5.44
C ILE A 139 17.90 18.40 -6.89
N ASN A 140 17.88 17.44 -7.82
CA ASN A 140 18.10 17.72 -9.24
C ASN A 140 17.07 18.71 -9.80
N ILE A 141 15.81 18.64 -9.34
CA ILE A 141 14.75 19.52 -9.85
C ILE A 141 14.74 20.88 -9.14
N VAL A 142 14.89 20.91 -7.82
CA VAL A 142 14.92 22.14 -7.03
C VAL A 142 16.03 23.07 -7.53
N TYR A 143 17.23 22.54 -7.83
CA TYR A 143 18.39 23.30 -8.29
C TYR A 143 18.51 23.42 -9.81
N ASN A 144 17.50 23.02 -10.59
CA ASN A 144 17.58 23.07 -12.05
C ASN A 144 17.48 24.50 -12.61
N LYS A 145 18.62 25.16 -12.81
CA LYS A 145 18.71 26.54 -13.32
C LYS A 145 18.14 26.74 -14.73
N ASN A 146 17.92 25.67 -15.50
CA ASN A 146 17.35 25.74 -16.85
C ASN A 146 15.81 25.83 -16.85
N LEU A 147 15.16 25.62 -15.69
CA LEU A 147 13.72 25.66 -15.53
C LEU A 147 13.32 26.83 -14.63
N ASN A 148 12.21 27.49 -14.96
CA ASN A 148 11.56 28.44 -14.05
C ASN A 148 10.81 27.70 -12.93
N SER A 149 10.38 28.43 -11.91
CA SER A 149 9.73 27.87 -10.71
C SER A 149 8.54 26.95 -11.04
N ASN A 150 7.63 27.39 -11.91
CA ASN A 150 6.45 26.58 -12.30
C ASN A 150 6.86 25.32 -13.06
N GLN A 151 7.84 25.43 -13.97
CA GLN A 151 8.36 24.29 -14.72
C GLN A 151 9.03 23.26 -13.81
N ARG A 152 9.78 23.70 -12.78
CA ARG A 152 10.38 22.80 -11.78
C ARG A 152 9.30 22.04 -11.00
N ILE A 153 8.27 22.73 -10.51
CA ILE A 153 7.16 22.10 -9.78
C ILE A 153 6.45 21.06 -10.66
N LEU A 154 6.10 21.42 -11.89
CA LEU A 154 5.46 20.49 -12.83
C LEU A 154 6.37 19.31 -13.20
N ALA A 155 7.67 19.55 -13.37
CA ALA A 155 8.65 18.50 -13.64
C ALA A 155 8.75 17.53 -12.47
N PHE A 156 8.74 18.03 -11.22
CA PHE A 156 8.78 17.19 -10.05
C PHE A 156 7.51 16.35 -9.91
N ASN A 157 6.33 16.96 -10.02
CA ASN A 157 5.04 16.25 -9.92
C ASN A 157 4.99 15.07 -10.91
N LYS A 158 5.34 15.30 -12.17
CA LYS A 158 5.38 14.22 -13.17
C LYS A 158 6.39 13.13 -12.80
N ARG A 159 7.55 13.50 -12.26
CA ARG A 159 8.60 12.54 -11.93
C ARG A 159 8.23 11.68 -10.75
N ILE A 160 7.72 12.29 -9.68
CA ILE A 160 7.31 11.55 -8.50
C ILE A 160 6.12 10.64 -8.81
N ASP A 161 5.17 11.09 -9.66
CA ASP A 161 4.05 10.27 -10.13
C ASP A 161 4.53 9.02 -10.87
N ILE A 162 5.54 9.14 -11.75
CA ILE A 162 6.15 8.00 -12.44
C ILE A 162 6.78 7.04 -11.43
N ARG A 163 7.62 7.57 -10.51
CA ARG A 163 8.31 6.75 -9.49
C ARG A 163 7.31 5.95 -8.66
N VAL A 164 6.26 6.59 -8.15
CA VAL A 164 5.29 5.90 -7.28
C VAL A 164 4.41 4.91 -8.02
N ASN A 165 4.12 5.14 -9.30
CA ASN A 165 3.46 4.14 -10.14
C ASN A 165 4.34 2.90 -10.33
N ASP A 166 5.63 3.10 -10.61
CA ASP A 166 6.58 2.00 -10.75
C ASP A 166 6.76 1.22 -9.44
N TYR A 167 6.87 1.91 -8.30
CA TYR A 167 6.97 1.29 -6.97
C TYR A 167 5.70 0.52 -6.61
N THR A 168 4.52 1.11 -6.88
CA THR A 168 3.22 0.46 -6.66
C THR A 168 3.10 -0.83 -7.47
N ALA A 169 3.40 -0.76 -8.77
CA ALA A 169 3.36 -1.93 -9.64
C ALA A 169 4.36 -2.99 -9.20
N TYR A 170 5.56 -2.60 -8.79
CA TYR A 170 6.57 -3.51 -8.28
C TYR A 170 6.07 -4.28 -7.04
N ILE A 171 5.55 -3.58 -6.03
CA ILE A 171 5.05 -4.23 -4.80
C ILE A 171 3.89 -5.15 -5.14
N ILE A 172 2.90 -4.69 -5.92
CA ILE A 172 1.72 -5.50 -6.25
C ILE A 172 2.13 -6.80 -6.96
N ASN A 173 3.01 -6.72 -7.96
CA ASN A 173 3.45 -7.89 -8.73
C ASN A 173 4.32 -8.85 -7.92
N LYS A 174 5.01 -8.38 -6.89
CA LYS A 174 5.83 -9.22 -6.01
C LYS A 174 5.03 -9.84 -4.88
N ALA A 175 4.10 -9.06 -4.31
CA ALA A 175 3.28 -9.48 -3.19
C ALA A 175 2.16 -10.46 -3.58
N PHE A 176 1.71 -10.42 -4.83
CA PHE A 176 0.52 -11.15 -5.25
C PHE A 176 0.74 -11.88 -6.57
N LYS A 177 0.74 -13.21 -6.54
CA LYS A 177 0.93 -14.09 -7.72
C LYS A 177 -0.40 -14.55 -8.33
#